data_AF-A0A9D1YJF2-F1
#
_entry.id   AF-A0A9D1YJF2-F1
#
_cell.length_a   1.000
_cell.length_b   1.000
_cell.length_c   1.000
_cell.angle_alpha   90.00
_cell.angle_beta   90.00
_cell.angle_gamma   90.00
#
_symmetry.space_group_name_H-M   'P 1'
#
loop_
_entity.id
_entity.type
_entity.pdbx_description
1 polymer ?
#
loop_
_entity_poly.entity_id
_entity_poly.type
_entity_poly.pdbx_seq_one_letter_code
_entity_poly.pdbx_strand_id
1 'polypeptide(L)'
;MKNTAYLLVEQDVLPEVFTKVIQAKQYLLDGEASSTSEAVRMAGISRSVFYKYKDAVYPYNRKLSNHMITVQAMLLDRPGVLMSLVSAVYAKGANILTINQNIPV
;
A
#
# COMPACT_ATOMS: atom_id res chain seq x y z
N MET A 1 -6.69 25.21 -7.99
CA MET A 1 -6.26 23.83 -7.71
C MET A 1 -4.95 23.59 -8.44
N LYS A 2 -3.88 23.20 -7.76
CA LYS A 2 -2.58 22.94 -8.41
C LYS A 2 -2.78 21.71 -9.30
N ASN A 3 -2.58 21.84 -10.61
CA ASN A 3 -2.73 20.71 -11.54
C ASN A 3 -1.50 19.79 -11.39
N THR A 4 -1.61 18.80 -10.52
CA THR A 4 -0.52 17.85 -10.24
C THR A 4 -0.53 16.76 -11.31
N ALA A 5 0.37 16.86 -12.28
CA ALA A 5 0.61 15.80 -13.26
C ALA A 5 1.59 14.76 -12.68
N TYR A 6 1.29 13.48 -12.89
CA TYR A 6 2.13 12.36 -12.47
C TYR A 6 2.82 11.73 -13.69
N LEU A 7 4.05 11.26 -13.51
CA LEU A 7 4.83 10.57 -14.54
C LEU A 7 5.16 9.16 -14.06
N LEU A 8 4.99 8.17 -14.94
CA LEU A 8 5.56 6.83 -14.77
C LEU A 8 6.85 6.78 -15.57
N VAL A 9 7.95 6.42 -14.91
CA VAL A 9 9.29 6.45 -15.47
C VAL A 9 10.00 5.14 -15.16
N GLU A 10 10.85 4.69 -16.09
CA GLU A 10 11.69 3.52 -15.88
C GLU A 10 12.72 3.80 -14.78
N GLN A 11 13.11 2.77 -14.02
CA GLN A 11 13.95 2.96 -12.83
C GLN A 11 15.40 3.32 -13.18
N ASP A 12 15.89 2.87 -14.33
CA ASP A 12 17.24 3.10 -14.83
C ASP A 12 17.52 4.55 -15.21
N VAL A 13 16.48 5.28 -15.67
CA VAL A 13 16.58 6.72 -15.97
C VAL A 13 16.48 7.60 -14.72
N LEU A 14 16.08 7.02 -13.57
CA LEU A 14 15.96 7.76 -12.33
C LEU A 14 17.31 7.96 -11.63
N PRO A 15 17.56 9.15 -11.05
CA PRO A 15 18.66 9.31 -10.11
C PRO A 15 18.55 8.30 -8.96
N GLU A 16 19.68 7.66 -8.62
CA GLU A 16 19.78 6.61 -7.59
C GLU A 16 19.16 7.01 -6.25
N VAL A 17 19.16 8.31 -5.95
CA VAL A 17 18.58 8.91 -4.75
C VAL A 17 17.11 8.52 -4.53
N PHE A 18 16.31 8.37 -5.59
CA PHE A 18 14.90 7.99 -5.46
C PHE A 18 14.75 6.54 -5.03
N THR A 19 15.55 5.63 -5.60
CA THR A 19 15.60 4.23 -5.18
C THR A 19 16.03 4.11 -3.72
N LYS A 20 17.03 4.90 -3.29
CA LYS A 20 17.48 4.92 -1.89
C LYS A 20 16.43 5.49 -0.93
N VAL A 21 15.62 6.46 -1.36
CA VAL A 21 14.46 6.93 -0.55
C VAL A 21 13.43 5.82 -0.39
N ILE A 22 13.17 5.03 -1.43
CA ILE A 22 12.27 3.87 -1.36
C ILE A 22 12.84 2.82 -0.39
N GLN A 23 14.14 2.51 -0.47
CA GLN A 23 14.80 1.59 0.47
C GLN A 23 14.71 2.07 1.92
N ALA A 24 14.97 3.36 2.18
CA ALA A 24 14.82 3.91 3.53
C ALA A 24 13.39 3.78 4.07
N LYS A 25 12.37 3.95 3.21
CA LYS A 25 10.97 3.68 3.61
C LYS A 25 10.75 2.21 3.90
N GLN A 26 11.33 1.32 3.10
CA GLN A 26 11.21 -0.13 3.27
C GLN A 26 11.79 -0.59 4.61
N TYR A 27 12.98 -0.11 4.99
CA TYR A 27 13.57 -0.41 6.30
C TYR A 27 12.68 0.00 7.49
N LEU A 28 11.93 1.10 7.36
CA LEU A 28 10.99 1.52 8.40
C LEU A 28 9.73 0.65 8.43
N LEU A 29 9.24 0.22 7.26
CA LEU A 29 8.05 -0.61 7.14
C LEU A 29 8.31 -2.05 7.62
N ASP A 30 9.47 -2.59 7.31
CA ASP A 30 9.88 -3.96 7.68
C ASP A 30 10.38 -4.03 9.14
N GLY A 31 10.51 -2.88 9.82
CA GLY A 31 11.02 -2.80 11.19
C GLY A 31 12.54 -3.03 11.31
N GLU A 32 13.27 -3.08 10.19
CA GLU A 32 14.73 -3.20 10.17
C GLU A 32 15.43 -1.95 10.71
N ALA A 33 14.78 -0.78 10.62
CA ALA A 33 15.23 0.46 11.21
C ALA A 33 14.25 0.96 12.28
N SER A 34 14.77 1.27 13.46
CA SER A 34 13.98 1.79 14.60
C SER A 34 13.58 3.26 14.45
N SER A 35 14.25 4.00 13.55
CA SER A 35 14.01 5.42 13.33
C SER A 35 14.38 5.87 11.93
N THR A 36 13.84 7.01 11.49
CA THR A 36 14.18 7.61 10.20
C THR A 36 15.68 7.85 10.05
N SER A 37 16.35 8.28 11.13
CA SER A 37 17.80 8.54 11.12
C SER A 37 18.60 7.27 10.84
N GLU A 38 18.17 6.14 11.38
CA GLU A 38 18.78 4.83 11.13
C GLU A 38 18.50 4.35 9.70
N ALA A 39 17.25 4.46 9.26
CA ALA A 39 16.84 4.03 7.92
C ALA A 39 17.60 4.76 6.80
N VAL A 40 17.74 6.09 6.91
CA VAL A 40 18.47 6.86 5.88
C VAL A 40 19.96 6.56 5.89
N ARG A 41 20.54 6.24 7.06
CA ARG A 41 21.93 5.80 7.19
C ARG A 41 22.13 4.44 6.51
N MET A 42 21.23 3.50 6.73
CA MET A 42 21.25 2.18 6.07
C MET A 42 21.11 2.30 4.54
N ALA A 43 20.23 3.18 4.08
CA ALA A 43 20.01 3.44 2.65
C ALA A 43 21.09 4.34 2.00
N GLY A 44 22.06 4.85 2.76
CA GLY A 44 23.14 5.69 2.24
C GLY A 44 22.69 7.06 1.71
N ILE A 45 21.66 7.67 2.32
CA ILE A 45 21.19 9.03 2.00
C ILE A 45 21.15 9.93 3.23
N SER A 46 21.16 11.25 3.03
CA SER A 46 20.97 12.19 4.12
C SER A 46 19.50 12.28 4.54
N ARG A 47 19.26 12.75 5.77
CA ARG A 47 17.91 13.10 6.24
C ARG A 47 17.25 14.17 5.37
N SER A 48 18.00 15.18 4.92
CA SER A 48 17.45 16.25 4.07
C SER A 48 16.98 15.73 2.72
N VAL A 49 17.71 14.77 2.13
CA VAL A 49 17.30 14.08 0.90
C VAL A 49 16.01 13.28 1.13
N PHE A 50 15.94 12.51 2.22
CA PHE A 50 14.72 11.78 2.55
C PHE A 50 13.52 12.71 2.70
N TYR A 51 13.62 13.77 3.51
CA TYR A 51 12.52 14.71 3.71
C TYR A 51 12.13 15.48 2.44
N LYS A 52 13.07 15.74 1.53
CA LYS A 52 12.78 16.38 0.25
C LYS A 52 11.87 15.54 -0.65
N TYR A 53 11.99 14.20 -0.59
CA TYR A 53 11.33 13.30 -1.54
C TYR A 53 10.34 12.30 -0.90
N LYS A 54 10.27 12.21 0.44
CA LYS A 54 9.44 11.22 1.14
C LYS A 54 7.96 11.28 0.78
N ASP A 55 7.44 12.43 0.36
CA ASP A 55 6.02 12.61 0.02
C ASP A 55 5.76 12.65 -1.49
N ALA A 56 6.81 12.40 -2.30
CA ALA A 56 6.74 12.47 -3.77
C ALA A 56 7.20 11.18 -4.46
N VAL A 57 8.03 10.37 -3.80
CA VAL A 57 8.60 9.15 -4.37
C VAL A 57 8.00 7.93 -3.68
N TYR A 58 7.36 7.05 -4.44
CA TYR A 58 6.71 5.85 -3.95
C TYR A 58 7.05 4.65 -4.84
N PRO A 59 7.19 3.44 -4.29
CA PRO A 59 7.32 2.25 -5.10
C PRO A 59 6.06 2.05 -5.93
N TYR A 60 6.23 1.82 -7.24
CA TYR A 60 5.12 1.42 -8.11
C TYR A 60 4.98 -0.10 -8.10
N ASN A 61 3.97 -0.60 -7.39
CA ASN A 61 3.68 -2.04 -7.34
C ASN A 61 2.86 -2.47 -8.55
N ARG A 62 3.54 -2.88 -9.64
CA ARG A 62 2.90 -3.47 -10.84
C ARG A 62 2.02 -4.69 -10.51
N LYS A 63 2.25 -5.35 -9.37
CA LYS A 63 1.45 -6.48 -8.82
C LYS A 63 0.04 -6.09 -8.32
N LEU A 64 -0.33 -4.81 -8.36
CA LEU A 64 -1.71 -4.38 -8.09
C LEU A 64 -2.73 -4.88 -9.13
N SER A 65 -2.30 -5.39 -10.28
CA SER A 65 -3.23 -6.00 -11.26
C SER A 65 -3.76 -7.39 -10.87
N ASN A 66 -3.27 -8.00 -9.77
CA ASN A 66 -3.69 -9.32 -9.27
C ASN A 66 -4.14 -9.29 -7.79
N HIS A 67 -4.57 -8.13 -7.29
CA HIS A 67 -4.77 -7.92 -5.85
C HIS A 67 -5.96 -8.68 -5.27
N MET A 68 -5.65 -9.67 -4.43
CA MET A 68 -6.54 -10.15 -3.38
C MET A 68 -6.69 -9.02 -2.34
N ILE A 69 -7.90 -8.54 -2.12
CA ILE A 69 -8.20 -7.52 -1.12
C ILE A 69 -8.97 -8.15 0.05
N THR A 70 -8.66 -7.72 1.27
CA THR A 70 -9.42 -8.12 2.47
C THR A 70 -10.40 -7.00 2.81
N VAL A 71 -11.69 -7.34 2.87
CA VAL A 71 -12.76 -6.42 3.29
C VAL A 71 -13.27 -6.86 4.65
N GLN A 72 -13.34 -5.91 5.60
CA GLN A 72 -13.93 -6.14 6.91
C GLN A 72 -15.23 -5.34 7.03
N ALA A 73 -16.31 -5.99 7.44
CA ALA A 73 -17.62 -5.37 7.61
C ALA A 73 -18.31 -5.89 8.87
N MET A 74 -19.00 -5.01 9.58
CA MET A 74 -19.95 -5.39 10.62
C MET A 74 -21.34 -5.52 10.00
N LEU A 75 -21.97 -6.67 10.19
CA LEU A 75 -23.28 -6.98 9.62
C LEU A 75 -24.33 -7.06 10.72
N LEU A 76 -25.55 -6.61 10.42
CA LEU A 76 -26.69 -6.85 11.29
C LEU A 76 -27.03 -8.35 11.29
N ASP A 77 -27.23 -8.92 12.49
CA ASP A 77 -27.62 -10.32 12.63
C ASP A 77 -29.10 -10.51 12.27
N ARG A 78 -29.35 -10.63 10.96
CA ARG A 78 -30.66 -10.98 10.41
C ARG A 78 -30.48 -11.95 9.24
N PRO A 79 -31.45 -12.87 9.02
CA PRO A 79 -31.40 -13.78 7.89
C PRO A 79 -31.17 -13.06 6.57
N GLY A 80 -30.19 -13.52 5.79
CA GLY A 80 -29.91 -13.03 4.43
C GLY A 80 -28.96 -11.82 4.31
N VAL A 81 -28.51 -11.19 5.40
CA VAL A 81 -27.63 -10.01 5.33
C VAL A 81 -26.25 -10.36 4.74
N LEU A 82 -25.59 -11.42 5.23
CA LEU A 82 -24.31 -11.89 4.67
C LEU A 82 -24.45 -12.27 3.19
N MET A 83 -25.52 -12.96 2.82
CA MET A 83 -25.78 -13.36 1.44
C MET A 83 -25.97 -12.15 0.52
N SER A 84 -26.63 -11.10 1.01
CA SER A 84 -26.81 -9.85 0.26
C SER A 84 -25.47 -9.17 -0.03
N LEU A 85 -24.56 -9.14 0.95
CA LEU A 85 -23.20 -8.62 0.77
C LEU A 85 -22.42 -9.43 -0.27
N VAL A 86 -22.40 -10.75 -0.13
CA VAL A 86 -21.70 -11.66 -1.06
C VAL A 86 -22.23 -11.49 -2.48
N SER A 87 -23.56 -11.41 -2.64
CA SER A 87 -24.20 -11.19 -3.94
C SER A 87 -23.81 -9.86 -4.56
N ALA A 88 -23.73 -8.79 -3.76
CA ALA A 88 -23.30 -7.48 -4.24
C ALA A 88 -21.85 -7.48 -4.75
N VAL A 89 -20.95 -8.23 -4.09
CA VAL A 89 -19.55 -8.40 -4.53
C VAL A 89 -19.49 -9.13 -5.88
N TYR A 90 -20.20 -10.25 -6.02
CA TYR A 90 -20.26 -10.98 -7.29
C TYR A 90 -20.91 -10.17 -8.42
N ALA A 91 -21.95 -9.39 -8.12
CA ALA A 91 -22.60 -8.50 -9.09
C ALA A 91 -21.65 -7.42 -9.65
N LYS A 92 -20.52 -7.15 -8.99
CA LYS A 92 -19.45 -6.26 -9.47
C LYS A 92 -18.32 -7.00 -10.18
N GLY A 93 -18.46 -8.31 -10.43
CA GLY A 93 -17.45 -9.11 -11.12
C GLY A 93 -16.22 -9.44 -10.27
N ALA A 94 -16.30 -9.26 -8.94
CA ALA A 94 -15.23 -9.61 -8.02
C ALA A 94 -15.37 -11.06 -7.54
N ASN A 95 -14.24 -11.76 -7.45
CA ASN A 95 -14.17 -13.11 -6.90
C ASN A 95 -13.83 -13.08 -5.41
N ILE A 96 -14.51 -13.91 -4.62
CA ILE A 96 -14.22 -14.08 -3.20
C ILE A 96 -13.42 -15.38 -3.02
N LEU A 97 -12.19 -15.27 -2.51
CA LEU A 97 -11.36 -16.45 -2.24
C LEU A 97 -11.63 -17.04 -0.85
N THR A 98 -11.85 -16.19 0.15
CA THR A 98 -12.09 -16.59 1.53
C THR A 98 -13.11 -15.68 2.20
N ILE A 99 -13.87 -16.25 3.14
CA ILE A 99 -14.76 -15.53 4.04
C ILE A 99 -14.41 -15.99 5.45
N ASN A 100 -14.12 -15.05 6.33
CA ASN A 100 -13.90 -15.32 7.75
C ASN A 100 -14.99 -14.57 8.55
N GLN A 101 -15.71 -15.30 9.41
CA GLN A 101 -16.75 -14.76 10.27
C GLN A 101 -16.38 -15.05 11.73
N ASN A 102 -16.33 -14.01 12.54
CA ASN A 102 -16.13 -14.15 13.98
C ASN A 102 -17.46 -14.52 14.68
N ILE A 103 -17.36 -15.10 15.88
CA ILE A 103 -18.52 -15.40 16.74
C ILE A 103 -19.31 -14.09 16.94
N PRO A 104 -20.65 -14.12 16.79
CA PRO A 104 -21.49 -12.93 17.01
C PRO A 104 -21.25 -12.35 18.40
N VAL A 105 -21.18 -11.01 18.50
CA VAL A 105 -21.07 -10.26 19.76
C VAL A 105 -22.45 -9.73 20.15
#